data_AF-A0A1E3AJA9-F1
#
_entry.id   AF-A0A1E3AJA9-F1
#
_cell.length_a   1.000
_cell.length_b   1.000
_cell.length_c   1.000
_cell.angle_alpha   90.00
_cell.angle_beta   90.00
_cell.angle_gamma   90.00
#
_symmetry.space_group_name_H-M   'P 1'
#
loop_
_entity.id
_entity.type
_entity.pdbx_description
1 polymer ?
#
loop_
_entity_poly.entity_id
_entity_poly.type
_entity_poly.pdbx_seq_one_letter_code
_entity_poly.pdbx_strand_id
1 'polypeptide(L)'
;MKNKGKHSNICKNLFAFCSMVILILFRVMSVEAETMSTISLDGLQPAEEFANDFPEPSYNEEDLEWRMELDGEGLAADNYAVSYFNNQSYDLSDVAGIEIAVRNNRKEAVKCNLLLSTYSEEVLLAGDGARIFMISGKNMSVVYAQYGCFVIPPEFKGKIYIPLSALSTTEGEKPAELTGIYGFGFTFVLSRDEKIDLSFSEIHIYQDTDNGIPAYFEIQGDEHVLNPIIGESQSYYSLVFYDKRGNVCQSSADISYGIADGRDNTGLEISSEGCLTVNTSAEEGEYYLFARTLGYTVEKKIDLEVSWTNKQMTENGYNASMVFPDEVAEVVASDSLFMNDTVILCIRAGVLITLFIFLVYYSIRHQKYRKELYKSYMEEK
;
A
#
# COMPACT_ATOMS: atom_id res chain seq x y z
N MET A 1 -2.22 39.17 -50.83
CA MET A 1 -2.60 37.99 -50.02
C MET A 1 -1.76 36.79 -50.43
N LYS A 2 -0.56 36.59 -49.87
CA LYS A 2 0.28 35.39 -50.08
C LYS A 2 1.44 35.40 -49.07
N ASN A 3 1.16 35.24 -47.77
CA ASN A 3 2.22 34.91 -46.81
C ASN A 3 1.78 34.35 -45.44
N LYS A 4 0.48 34.11 -45.22
CA LYS A 4 0.00 33.53 -43.95
C LYS A 4 0.17 32.01 -43.85
N GLY A 5 0.39 31.31 -44.97
CA GLY A 5 0.55 29.84 -44.97
C GLY A 5 1.95 29.33 -44.63
N LYS A 6 3.00 30.15 -44.75
CA LYS A 6 4.40 29.71 -44.56
C LYS A 6 4.82 29.72 -43.08
N HIS A 7 4.33 30.69 -42.30
CA HIS A 7 4.60 30.76 -40.86
C HIS A 7 3.89 29.68 -40.03
N SER A 8 2.69 29.24 -40.44
CA SER A 8 1.96 28.18 -39.73
C SER A 8 2.68 26.83 -39.78
N ASN A 9 3.27 26.48 -40.94
CA ASN A 9 4.00 25.21 -41.08
C ASN A 9 5.36 25.23 -40.36
N ILE A 10 6.01 26.40 -40.28
CA ILE A 10 7.27 26.54 -39.53
C ILE A 10 7.01 26.40 -38.02
N CYS A 11 5.95 27.02 -37.49
CA CYS A 11 5.59 26.86 -36.07
C CYS A 11 5.16 25.43 -35.73
N LYS A 12 4.43 24.74 -36.62
CA LYS A 12 4.05 23.33 -36.41
C LYS A 12 5.27 22.40 -36.43
N ASN A 13 6.21 22.62 -37.34
CA ASN A 13 7.42 21.82 -37.42
C ASN A 13 8.38 22.10 -36.25
N LEU A 14 8.45 23.35 -35.78
CA LEU A 14 9.24 23.71 -34.59
C LEU A 14 8.64 23.11 -33.31
N PHE A 15 7.31 23.11 -33.18
CA PHE A 15 6.62 22.51 -32.04
C PHE A 15 6.76 20.98 -32.03
N ALA A 16 6.65 20.33 -33.20
CA ALA A 16 6.90 18.90 -33.33
C ALA A 16 8.36 18.53 -33.02
N PHE A 17 9.32 19.36 -33.46
CA PHE A 17 10.74 19.14 -33.16
C PHE A 17 11.05 19.35 -31.67
N CYS A 18 10.50 20.39 -31.03
CA CYS A 18 10.65 20.59 -29.58
C CYS A 18 9.97 19.49 -28.77
N SER A 19 8.79 19.02 -29.18
CA SER A 19 8.10 17.87 -28.53
C SER A 19 8.90 16.58 -28.66
N MET A 20 9.53 16.34 -29.81
CA MET A 20 10.39 15.18 -30.03
C MET A 20 11.69 15.26 -29.21
N VAL A 21 12.31 16.44 -29.11
CA VAL A 21 13.50 16.67 -28.28
C VAL A 21 13.16 16.52 -26.79
N ILE A 22 12.00 16.98 -26.34
CA ILE A 22 11.52 16.79 -24.96
C ILE A 22 11.26 15.31 -24.68
N LEU A 23 10.64 14.56 -25.59
CA LEU A 23 10.43 13.11 -25.45
C LEU A 23 11.75 12.30 -25.49
N ILE A 24 12.78 12.79 -26.18
CA ILE A 24 14.12 12.17 -26.19
C ILE A 24 14.89 12.49 -24.89
N LEU A 25 14.66 13.67 -24.29
CA LEU A 25 15.24 14.06 -23.00
C LEU A 25 14.53 13.39 -21.80
N PHE A 26 13.25 13.04 -21.93
CA PHE A 26 12.51 12.20 -20.97
C PHE A 26 12.69 10.69 -21.20
N ARG A 27 13.85 10.27 -21.73
CA ARG A 27 14.27 8.89 -21.45
C ARG A 27 14.40 8.78 -19.95
N VAL A 28 13.55 7.93 -19.36
CA VAL A 28 13.65 7.43 -18.00
C VAL A 28 15.13 7.16 -17.73
N MET A 29 15.76 8.06 -16.97
CA MET A 29 17.08 7.81 -16.44
C MET A 29 16.86 6.70 -15.41
N SER A 30 16.98 5.45 -15.83
CA SER A 30 17.37 4.39 -14.91
C SER A 30 18.80 4.73 -14.50
N VAL A 31 18.93 5.53 -13.45
CA VAL A 31 20.21 5.74 -12.78
C VAL A 31 20.48 4.45 -12.01
N GLU A 32 21.35 3.62 -12.55
CA GLU A 32 22.07 2.65 -11.73
C GLU A 32 22.90 3.49 -10.75
N ALA A 33 22.46 3.54 -9.51
CA ALA A 33 23.21 4.17 -8.44
C ALA A 33 24.60 3.52 -8.36
N GLU A 34 25.65 4.34 -8.28
CA GLU A 34 27.01 3.85 -8.08
C GLU A 34 27.10 3.11 -6.73
N THR A 35 27.16 1.79 -6.78
CA THR A 35 27.56 0.94 -5.64
C THR A 35 28.97 1.31 -5.23
N MET A 36 29.16 1.82 -4.02
CA MET A 36 30.47 2.29 -3.57
C MET A 36 31.40 1.13 -3.22
N SER A 37 30.85 0.06 -2.65
CA SER A 37 31.64 -1.05 -2.12
C SER A 37 30.77 -2.28 -1.86
N THR A 38 31.42 -3.44 -1.84
CA THR A 38 30.84 -4.71 -1.35
C THR A 38 31.39 -4.97 0.05
N ILE A 39 30.53 -5.34 0.99
CA ILE A 39 30.96 -5.81 2.31
C ILE A 39 31.40 -7.27 2.16
N SER A 40 32.61 -7.62 2.62
CA SER A 40 33.00 -9.02 2.68
C SER A 40 32.44 -9.67 3.94
N LEU A 41 31.85 -10.85 3.77
CA LEU A 41 31.47 -11.75 4.86
C LEU A 41 32.64 -12.64 5.30
N ASP A 42 33.83 -12.50 4.69
CA ASP A 42 35.05 -13.20 5.12
C ASP A 42 35.36 -12.90 6.58
N GLY A 43 35.46 -13.93 7.41
CA GLY A 43 35.76 -13.79 8.84
C GLY A 43 34.54 -13.47 9.70
N LEU A 44 33.33 -13.67 9.20
CA LEU A 44 32.12 -13.68 10.01
C LEU A 44 32.16 -14.89 10.97
N GLN A 45 32.23 -14.64 12.28
CA GLN A 45 32.34 -15.68 13.31
C GLN A 45 31.19 -15.58 14.31
N PRO A 46 30.74 -16.69 14.90
CA PRO A 46 29.79 -16.65 16.01
C PRO A 46 30.38 -15.85 17.18
N ALA A 47 29.52 -15.17 17.94
CA ALA A 47 29.92 -14.53 19.19
C ALA A 47 30.63 -15.54 20.11
N GLU A 48 31.58 -15.08 20.93
CA GLU A 48 32.46 -15.96 21.72
C GLU A 48 31.68 -16.97 22.59
N GLU A 49 30.51 -16.57 23.11
CA GLU A 49 29.65 -17.43 23.93
C GLU A 49 29.05 -18.62 23.15
N PHE A 50 29.00 -18.53 21.83
CA PHE A 50 28.42 -19.50 20.91
C PHE A 50 29.45 -20.21 20.02
N ALA A 51 30.73 -19.84 20.13
CA ALA A 51 31.78 -20.30 19.22
C ALA A 51 32.03 -21.82 19.23
N ASN A 52 31.66 -22.51 20.31
CA ASN A 52 31.78 -23.97 20.41
C ASN A 52 30.48 -24.72 20.05
N ASP A 53 29.35 -24.01 20.04
CA ASP A 53 28.02 -24.60 19.87
C ASP A 53 27.52 -24.48 18.42
N PHE A 54 27.95 -23.43 17.71
CA PHE A 54 27.53 -23.18 16.34
C PHE A 54 28.71 -23.03 15.38
N PRO A 55 28.61 -23.58 14.15
CA PRO A 55 29.68 -23.48 13.17
C PRO A 55 29.83 -22.07 12.61
N GLU A 56 31.01 -21.78 12.08
CA GLU A 56 31.24 -20.62 11.22
C GLU A 56 30.44 -20.78 9.89
N PRO A 57 29.99 -19.68 9.26
CA PRO A 57 29.36 -19.72 7.95
C PRO A 57 30.33 -20.29 6.91
N SER A 58 29.84 -21.17 6.03
CA SER A 58 30.65 -21.78 4.98
C SER A 58 30.50 -21.01 3.67
N TYR A 59 31.60 -20.70 2.99
CA TYR A 59 31.57 -20.11 1.66
C TYR A 59 31.43 -21.19 0.58
N ASN A 60 30.45 -21.04 -0.31
CA ASN A 60 30.27 -21.86 -1.50
C ASN A 60 30.86 -21.13 -2.72
N GLU A 61 31.99 -21.62 -3.23
CA GLU A 61 32.69 -21.04 -4.38
C GLU A 61 31.92 -21.15 -5.71
N GLU A 62 31.07 -22.17 -5.87
CA GLU A 62 30.31 -22.36 -7.12
C GLU A 62 29.19 -21.33 -7.26
N ASP A 63 28.47 -21.09 -6.16
CA ASP A 63 27.34 -20.16 -6.12
C ASP A 63 27.75 -18.73 -5.70
N LEU A 64 29.00 -18.54 -5.26
CA LEU A 64 29.54 -17.29 -4.69
C LEU A 64 28.70 -16.78 -3.49
N GLU A 65 28.23 -17.71 -2.67
CA GLU A 65 27.31 -17.46 -1.55
C GLU A 65 27.90 -17.93 -0.23
N TRP A 66 27.67 -17.17 0.83
CA TRP A 66 27.90 -17.58 2.21
C TRP A 66 26.69 -18.31 2.74
N ARG A 67 26.86 -19.54 3.23
CA ARG A 67 25.80 -20.34 3.80
C ARG A 67 25.92 -20.39 5.31
N MET A 68 24.81 -20.14 5.99
CA MET A 68 24.68 -20.21 7.44
C MET A 68 23.67 -21.28 7.79
N GLU A 69 24.14 -22.33 8.45
CA GLU A 69 23.32 -23.44 8.96
C GLU A 69 23.39 -23.46 10.48
N LEU A 70 22.26 -23.25 11.15
CA LEU A 70 22.14 -23.31 12.61
C LEU A 70 21.14 -24.40 12.98
N ASP A 71 21.48 -25.20 14.00
CA ASP A 71 20.64 -26.30 14.48
C ASP A 71 20.33 -26.10 15.96
N GLY A 72 19.05 -25.91 16.28
CA GLY A 72 18.56 -25.72 17.63
C GLY A 72 18.26 -27.02 18.39
N GLU A 73 18.52 -28.18 17.78
CA GLU A 73 18.31 -29.49 18.41
C GLU A 73 19.17 -29.63 19.68
N GLY A 74 18.51 -29.94 20.81
CA GLY A 74 19.19 -30.12 22.10
C GLY A 74 19.46 -28.85 22.91
N LEU A 75 19.00 -27.68 22.43
CA LEU A 75 19.10 -26.43 23.17
C LEU A 75 18.24 -26.42 24.46
N ALA A 76 18.81 -25.87 25.55
CA ALA A 76 18.17 -25.93 26.87
C ALA A 76 17.04 -24.91 27.06
N ALA A 77 17.18 -23.69 26.54
CA ALA A 77 16.11 -22.69 26.52
C ALA A 77 15.24 -22.81 25.26
N ASP A 78 14.05 -22.21 25.28
CA ASP A 78 13.13 -22.28 24.14
C ASP A 78 13.57 -21.38 22.98
N ASN A 79 14.31 -20.29 23.25
CA ASN A 79 14.81 -19.35 22.24
C ASN A 79 16.21 -18.84 22.62
N TYR A 80 17.10 -18.75 21.64
CA TYR A 80 18.43 -18.16 21.74
C TYR A 80 18.61 -17.07 20.69
N ALA A 81 19.29 -15.98 21.07
CA ALA A 81 19.78 -14.99 20.11
C ALA A 81 21.21 -15.36 19.72
N VAL A 82 21.41 -15.90 18.52
CA VAL A 82 22.72 -16.30 18.02
C VAL A 82 23.23 -15.20 17.12
N SER A 83 24.37 -14.60 17.48
CA SER A 83 24.94 -13.47 16.73
C SER A 83 26.25 -13.86 16.07
N TYR A 84 26.46 -13.35 14.87
CA TYR A 84 27.65 -13.52 14.06
C TYR A 84 28.23 -12.17 13.71
N PHE A 85 29.54 -12.00 13.86
CA PHE A 85 30.22 -10.72 13.63
C PHE A 85 31.54 -10.88 12.90
N ASN A 86 31.84 -9.90 12.06
CA ASN A 86 33.15 -9.67 11.49
C ASN A 86 33.67 -8.34 12.03
N ASN A 87 34.90 -8.35 12.56
CA ASN A 87 35.58 -7.17 13.06
C ASN A 87 36.31 -6.44 11.93
N GLN A 88 35.54 -5.76 11.08
CA GLN A 88 36.04 -4.90 10.02
C GLN A 88 35.49 -3.48 10.19
N SER A 89 36.36 -2.50 9.99
CA SER A 89 35.94 -1.10 10.07
C SER A 89 35.38 -0.60 8.75
N TYR A 90 34.23 0.06 8.85
CA TYR A 90 33.53 0.68 7.73
C TYR A 90 33.22 2.14 8.07
N ASP A 91 33.34 3.02 7.08
CA ASP A 91 32.81 4.38 7.16
C ASP A 91 31.45 4.40 6.47
N LEU A 92 30.38 4.59 7.25
CA LEU A 92 29.00 4.59 6.79
C LEU A 92 28.34 5.97 6.94
N SER A 93 29.14 7.03 7.12
CA SER A 93 28.65 8.39 7.36
C SER A 93 27.77 8.94 6.22
N ASP A 94 28.12 8.67 4.97
CA ASP A 94 27.41 9.14 3.76
C ASP A 94 26.62 8.02 3.05
N VAL A 95 26.10 7.07 3.81
CA VAL A 95 25.42 5.88 3.28
C VAL A 95 23.91 5.95 3.54
N ALA A 96 23.12 5.66 2.50
CA ALA A 96 21.66 5.61 2.59
C ALA A 96 21.15 4.29 3.20
N GLY A 97 21.75 3.16 2.82
CA GLY A 97 21.29 1.84 3.24
C GLY A 97 22.17 0.71 2.70
N ILE A 98 21.87 -0.49 3.20
CA ILE A 98 22.57 -1.72 2.85
C ILE A 98 21.59 -2.66 2.16
N GLU A 99 21.94 -3.18 0.99
CA GLU A 99 21.23 -4.25 0.31
C GLU A 99 22.00 -5.56 0.43
N ILE A 100 21.30 -6.65 0.71
CA ILE A 100 21.88 -7.99 0.85
C ILE A 100 21.05 -8.94 0.01
N ALA A 101 21.67 -9.71 -0.88
CA ALA A 101 21.00 -10.82 -1.52
C ALA A 101 20.88 -11.98 -0.51
N VAL A 102 19.66 -12.45 -0.28
CA VAL A 102 19.35 -13.50 0.68
C VAL A 102 18.47 -14.57 0.06
N ARG A 103 18.80 -15.83 0.38
CA ARG A 103 17.97 -16.99 0.12
C ARG A 103 17.67 -17.72 1.43
N ASN A 104 16.39 -17.85 1.76
CA ASN A 104 15.93 -18.76 2.79
C ASN A 104 15.70 -20.14 2.18
N ASN A 105 16.52 -21.13 2.56
CA ASN A 105 16.45 -22.49 2.02
C ASN A 105 15.43 -23.37 2.75
N ARG A 106 14.67 -22.78 3.69
CA ARG A 106 13.71 -23.45 4.57
C ARG A 106 12.28 -23.06 4.25
N LYS A 107 11.34 -23.90 4.71
CA LYS A 107 9.89 -23.64 4.68
C LYS A 107 9.41 -22.90 5.93
N GLU A 108 10.32 -22.67 6.85
CA GLU A 108 10.10 -21.91 8.07
C GLU A 108 10.61 -20.48 7.88
N ALA A 109 9.95 -19.52 8.52
CA ALA A 109 10.38 -18.13 8.51
C ALA A 109 11.56 -17.93 9.46
N VAL A 110 12.51 -17.06 9.11
CA VAL A 110 13.68 -16.79 9.95
C VAL A 110 13.60 -15.39 10.53
N LYS A 111 13.72 -15.27 11.85
CA LYS A 111 13.83 -13.98 12.53
C LYS A 111 15.30 -13.58 12.60
N CYS A 112 15.63 -12.42 12.06
CA CYS A 112 16.99 -11.90 12.09
C CYS A 112 17.04 -10.38 12.22
N ASN A 113 18.23 -9.85 12.51
CA ASN A 113 18.53 -8.44 12.35
C ASN A 113 19.96 -8.23 11.87
N LEU A 114 20.22 -7.05 11.30
CA LEU A 114 21.56 -6.53 11.06
C LEU A 114 22.15 -6.03 12.39
N LEU A 115 23.44 -6.25 12.59
CA LEU A 115 24.19 -5.72 13.72
C LEU A 115 25.36 -4.90 13.20
N LEU A 116 25.47 -3.65 13.64
CA LEU A 116 26.65 -2.82 13.45
C LEU A 116 27.23 -2.43 14.81
N SER A 117 28.50 -2.73 15.05
CA SER A 117 29.18 -2.35 16.29
C SER A 117 29.98 -1.07 16.08
N THR A 118 29.79 -0.10 16.97
CA THR A 118 30.51 1.18 16.98
C THR A 118 31.70 1.12 17.93
N TYR A 119 32.76 1.94 17.74
CA TYR A 119 33.93 2.00 18.65
C TYR A 119 33.60 2.32 20.12
N SER A 120 32.38 2.82 20.40
CA SER A 120 31.85 3.01 21.75
C SER A 120 31.29 1.73 22.39
N GLU A 121 31.42 0.58 21.73
CA GLU A 121 30.82 -0.72 22.10
C GLU A 121 29.28 -0.75 22.03
N GLU A 122 28.67 0.25 21.36
CA GLU A 122 27.24 0.25 21.12
C GLU A 122 26.90 -0.63 19.91
N VAL A 123 25.76 -1.31 19.99
CA VAL A 123 25.23 -2.14 18.90
C VAL A 123 24.04 -1.42 18.28
N LEU A 124 24.15 -1.15 16.99
CA LEU A 124 23.08 -0.61 16.17
C LEU A 124 22.39 -1.74 15.42
N LEU A 125 21.05 -1.70 15.43
CA LEU A 125 20.17 -2.67 14.79
C LEU A 125 18.97 -1.97 14.17
N ALA A 126 18.23 -2.64 13.28
CA ALA A 126 16.96 -2.08 12.81
C ALA A 126 15.95 -2.08 13.95
N GLY A 127 15.61 -0.88 14.45
CA GLY A 127 14.76 -0.70 15.63
C GLY A 127 13.30 -1.07 15.39
N ASP A 128 12.52 -1.22 16.46
CA ASP A 128 11.10 -1.59 16.33
C ASP A 128 10.32 -0.58 15.48
N GLY A 129 9.52 -1.09 14.55
CA GLY A 129 8.80 -0.31 13.54
C GLY A 129 9.64 0.12 12.34
N ALA A 130 10.94 -0.23 12.29
CA ALA A 130 11.78 -0.01 11.11
C ALA A 130 11.21 -0.73 9.89
N ARG A 131 11.16 -0.03 8.76
CA ARG A 131 10.79 -0.60 7.45
C ARG A 131 12.00 -1.26 6.81
N ILE A 132 11.85 -2.54 6.49
CA ILE A 132 12.81 -3.31 5.72
C ILE A 132 12.16 -3.68 4.39
N PHE A 133 12.81 -3.32 3.29
CA PHE A 133 12.27 -3.55 1.97
C PHE A 133 12.80 -4.88 1.41
N MET A 134 11.92 -5.69 0.85
CA MET A 134 12.26 -6.99 0.28
C MET A 134 11.87 -7.03 -1.19
N ILE A 135 12.80 -7.40 -2.06
CA ILE A 135 12.62 -7.49 -3.51
C ILE A 135 12.86 -8.93 -3.94
N SER A 136 11.85 -9.59 -4.50
CA SER A 136 11.97 -10.91 -5.11
C SER A 136 11.52 -10.85 -6.57
N GLY A 137 12.48 -10.83 -7.49
CA GLY A 137 12.21 -10.62 -8.92
C GLY A 137 11.54 -9.26 -9.17
N LYS A 138 10.26 -9.28 -9.56
CA LYS A 138 9.45 -8.06 -9.77
C LYS A 138 8.52 -7.75 -8.61
N ASN A 139 8.55 -8.53 -7.53
CA ASN A 139 7.69 -8.31 -6.38
C ASN A 139 8.47 -7.56 -5.31
N MET A 140 7.84 -6.54 -4.74
CA MET A 140 8.34 -5.76 -3.63
C MET A 140 7.41 -5.94 -2.44
N SER A 141 7.96 -6.07 -1.25
CA SER A 141 7.21 -6.11 0.00
C SER A 141 7.95 -5.34 1.09
N VAL A 142 7.22 -4.91 2.10
CA VAL A 142 7.78 -4.26 3.28
C VAL A 142 7.52 -5.16 4.47
N VAL A 143 8.57 -5.46 5.22
CA VAL A 143 8.44 -6.07 6.54
C VAL A 143 8.88 -5.07 7.58
N TYR A 144 8.33 -5.23 8.78
CA TYR A 144 8.62 -4.34 9.90
C TYR A 144 9.44 -5.09 10.94
N ALA A 145 10.48 -4.44 11.44
CA ALA A 145 11.18 -4.95 12.61
C ALA A 145 10.26 -4.88 13.83
N GLN A 146 10.17 -5.97 14.57
CA GLN A 146 9.39 -6.10 15.80
C GLN A 146 10.18 -6.92 16.81
N TYR A 147 10.22 -6.47 18.06
CA TYR A 147 10.99 -7.12 19.12
C TYR A 147 12.46 -7.29 18.74
N GLY A 148 13.03 -6.29 18.08
CA GLY A 148 14.44 -6.25 17.68
C GLY A 148 14.82 -7.17 16.51
N CYS A 149 13.85 -7.73 15.77
CA CYS A 149 14.11 -8.55 14.57
C CYS A 149 13.11 -8.27 13.45
N PHE A 150 13.51 -8.44 12.21
CA PHE A 150 12.60 -8.58 11.07
C PHE A 150 12.54 -10.05 10.62
N VAL A 151 11.48 -10.39 9.89
CA VAL A 151 11.22 -11.78 9.46
C VAL A 151 11.54 -11.95 7.99
N ILE A 152 12.46 -12.86 7.68
CA ILE A 152 12.69 -13.37 6.32
C ILE A 152 11.66 -14.48 6.05
N PRO A 153 10.79 -14.32 5.04
CA PRO A 153 9.74 -15.30 4.75
C PRO A 153 10.30 -16.69 4.39
N PRO A 154 9.49 -17.76 4.54
CA PRO A 154 9.78 -19.08 4.00
C PRO A 154 10.14 -19.01 2.52
N GLU A 155 11.14 -19.78 2.10
CA GLU A 155 11.53 -19.95 0.70
C GLU A 155 11.84 -18.63 -0.05
N PHE A 156 12.08 -17.54 0.70
CA PHE A 156 12.39 -16.24 0.14
C PHE A 156 13.68 -16.31 -0.67
N LYS A 157 13.66 -15.76 -1.89
CA LYS A 157 14.86 -15.60 -2.73
C LYS A 157 14.84 -14.21 -3.34
N GLY A 158 15.75 -13.36 -2.92
CA GLY A 158 15.71 -11.96 -3.33
C GLY A 158 16.74 -11.10 -2.63
N LYS A 159 16.45 -9.80 -2.58
CA LYS A 159 17.27 -8.77 -1.97
C LYS A 159 16.53 -8.16 -0.80
N ILE A 160 17.23 -7.92 0.29
CA ILE A 160 16.74 -7.22 1.48
C ILE A 160 17.47 -5.89 1.56
N TYR A 161 16.73 -4.79 1.62
CA TYR A 161 17.27 -3.46 1.79
C TYR A 161 16.90 -2.89 3.16
N ILE A 162 17.93 -2.47 3.89
CA ILE A 162 17.83 -1.87 5.22
C ILE A 162 18.30 -0.42 5.11
N PRO A 163 17.40 0.59 5.20
CA PRO A 163 17.80 1.98 5.30
C PRO A 163 18.59 2.22 6.58
N LEU A 164 19.74 2.90 6.50
CA LEU A 164 20.54 3.19 7.69
C LEU A 164 19.84 4.16 8.66
N SER A 165 18.89 4.96 8.17
CA SER A 165 18.02 5.83 8.98
C SER A 165 17.08 5.06 9.93
N ALA A 166 16.93 3.76 9.69
CA ALA A 166 16.11 2.85 10.48
C ALA A 166 16.89 2.21 11.65
N LEU A 167 18.20 2.45 11.73
CA LEU A 167 19.03 1.94 12.80
C LEU A 167 18.83 2.71 14.11
N SER A 168 18.86 1.98 15.21
CA SER A 168 18.87 2.50 16.57
C SER A 168 19.74 1.64 17.47
N THR A 169 20.14 2.18 18.62
CA THR A 169 20.71 1.39 19.72
C THR A 169 19.67 0.42 20.27
N THR A 170 20.11 -0.50 21.12
CA THR A 170 19.23 -1.44 21.86
C THR A 170 18.26 -0.73 22.81
N GLU A 171 18.55 0.51 23.19
CA GLU A 171 17.66 1.35 24.00
C GLU A 171 16.66 2.16 23.15
N GLY A 172 16.72 2.02 21.81
CA GLY A 172 15.84 2.70 20.86
C GLY A 172 16.31 4.12 20.49
N GLU A 173 17.52 4.51 20.86
CA GLU A 173 18.08 5.81 20.52
C GLU A 173 18.64 5.80 19.09
N LYS A 174 18.34 6.84 18.32
CA LYS A 174 18.92 6.98 16.97
C LYS A 174 20.33 7.56 17.06
N PRO A 175 21.33 6.94 16.41
CA PRO A 175 22.67 7.51 16.36
C PRO A 175 22.64 8.85 15.61
N ALA A 176 23.39 9.82 16.12
CA ALA A 176 23.51 11.13 15.47
C ALA A 176 24.28 11.04 14.14
N GLU A 177 25.32 10.20 14.11
CA GLU A 177 26.14 9.92 12.93
C GLU A 177 26.53 8.43 12.93
N LEU A 178 26.71 7.85 11.74
CA LEU A 178 27.16 6.46 11.56
C LEU A 178 28.66 6.41 11.28
N THR A 179 29.43 7.07 12.14
CA THR A 179 30.89 7.06 12.11
C THR A 179 31.43 6.01 13.07
N GLY A 180 32.61 5.48 12.77
CA GLY A 180 33.31 4.60 13.70
C GLY A 180 32.70 3.21 13.85
N ILE A 181 32.14 2.65 12.77
CA ILE A 181 31.70 1.25 12.74
C ILE A 181 32.95 0.36 12.64
N TYR A 182 33.09 -0.60 13.55
CA TYR A 182 34.17 -1.59 13.57
C TYR A 182 33.70 -3.04 13.46
N GLY A 183 32.40 -3.27 13.46
CA GLY A 183 31.82 -4.59 13.32
C GLY A 183 30.60 -4.58 12.42
N PHE A 184 30.49 -5.61 11.58
CA PHE A 184 29.30 -5.91 10.79
C PHE A 184 28.88 -7.35 11.06
N GLY A 185 27.58 -7.58 11.22
CA GLY A 185 27.09 -8.89 11.61
C GLY A 185 25.60 -9.06 11.47
N PHE A 186 25.13 -10.23 11.89
CA PHE A 186 23.72 -10.60 11.93
C PHE A 186 23.41 -11.25 13.27
N THR A 187 22.20 -11.04 13.77
CA THR A 187 21.63 -11.83 14.87
C THR A 187 20.45 -12.63 14.35
N PHE A 188 20.24 -13.81 14.91
CA PHE A 188 19.15 -14.71 14.59
C PHE A 188 18.47 -15.18 15.87
N VAL A 189 17.16 -15.33 15.82
CA VAL A 189 16.43 -16.03 16.88
C VAL A 189 16.29 -17.50 16.49
N LEU A 190 16.97 -18.36 17.23
CA LEU A 190 16.94 -19.81 17.05
C LEU A 190 16.13 -20.45 18.18
N SER A 191 15.02 -21.10 17.82
CA SER A 191 14.21 -21.84 18.80
C SER A 191 14.72 -23.27 18.98
N ARG A 192 14.35 -23.90 20.10
CA ARG A 192 14.62 -25.33 20.30
C ARG A 192 14.00 -26.15 19.16
N ASP A 193 14.78 -27.11 18.63
CA ASP A 193 14.39 -28.03 17.56
C ASP A 193 14.08 -27.36 16.20
N GLU A 194 14.37 -26.07 16.06
CA GLU A 194 14.31 -25.36 14.77
C GLU A 194 15.68 -25.36 14.09
N LYS A 195 15.67 -25.23 12.77
CA LYS A 195 16.89 -25.12 11.95
C LYS A 195 16.81 -23.88 11.08
N ILE A 196 17.91 -23.14 11.04
CA ILE A 196 18.09 -22.00 10.13
C ILE A 196 19.03 -22.45 9.02
N ASP A 197 18.67 -22.20 7.77
CA ASP A 197 19.53 -22.40 6.60
C ASP A 197 19.33 -21.22 5.64
N LEU A 198 20.23 -20.25 5.75
CA LEU A 198 20.24 -19.04 4.94
C LEU A 198 21.48 -18.98 4.06
N SER A 199 21.33 -18.43 2.86
CA SER A 199 22.44 -18.08 1.98
C SER A 199 22.47 -16.58 1.75
N PHE A 200 23.64 -15.97 1.87
CA PHE A 200 23.89 -14.54 1.71
C PHE A 200 24.90 -14.32 0.57
N SER A 201 24.65 -13.32 -0.27
CA SER A 201 25.58 -12.85 -1.29
C SER A 201 25.39 -11.36 -1.55
N GLU A 202 26.26 -10.80 -2.39
CA GLU A 202 26.08 -9.46 -2.98
C GLU A 202 25.65 -8.38 -1.97
N ILE A 203 26.48 -8.14 -0.94
CA ILE A 203 26.19 -7.07 0.03
C ILE A 203 26.62 -5.73 -0.54
N HIS A 204 25.65 -4.90 -0.89
CA HIS A 204 25.87 -3.61 -1.53
C HIS A 204 25.58 -2.46 -0.57
N ILE A 205 26.50 -1.50 -0.53
CA ILE A 205 26.32 -0.24 0.18
C ILE A 205 25.92 0.84 -0.82
N TYR A 206 24.79 1.50 -0.56
CA TYR A 206 24.31 2.61 -1.39
C TYR A 206 24.59 3.97 -0.75
N GLN A 207 25.21 4.88 -1.51
CA GLN A 207 25.47 6.24 -1.06
C GLN A 207 24.19 7.06 -0.88
N ASP A 208 24.29 8.08 -0.02
CA ASP A 208 23.32 9.15 0.15
C ASP A 208 23.41 10.21 -0.98
N THR A 209 23.30 9.77 -2.23
CA THR A 209 23.37 10.66 -3.42
C THR A 209 22.03 10.83 -4.15
N ASP A 210 21.12 9.86 -4.02
CA ASP A 210 19.84 9.80 -4.73
C ASP A 210 18.64 10.25 -3.86
N ASN A 211 18.82 11.35 -3.13
CA ASN A 211 17.78 11.90 -2.25
C ASN A 211 16.49 12.26 -3.02
N GLY A 212 15.34 11.78 -2.53
CA GLY A 212 14.04 12.08 -3.11
C GLY A 212 13.71 11.36 -4.42
N ILE A 213 14.55 10.46 -4.91
CA ILE A 213 14.25 9.59 -6.05
C ILE A 213 13.52 8.33 -5.54
N PRO A 214 12.31 8.02 -6.02
CA PRO A 214 11.59 6.81 -5.63
C PRO A 214 12.41 5.54 -5.91
N ALA A 215 12.69 4.77 -4.87
CA ALA A 215 13.40 3.49 -4.94
C ALA A 215 12.52 2.33 -4.45
N TYR A 216 11.71 2.58 -3.41
CA TYR A 216 10.84 1.58 -2.80
C TYR A 216 9.42 2.12 -2.64
N PHE A 217 8.44 1.24 -2.44
CA PHE A 217 7.06 1.64 -2.27
C PHE A 217 6.22 0.63 -1.50
N GLU A 218 5.19 1.15 -0.85
CA GLU A 218 4.27 0.42 0.02
C GLU A 218 2.84 0.88 -0.25
N ILE A 219 1.88 -0.06 -0.27
CA ILE A 219 0.46 0.31 -0.27
C ILE A 219 0.05 0.68 1.17
N GLN A 220 -0.43 1.89 1.37
CA GLN A 220 -1.06 2.33 2.61
C GLN A 220 -2.58 2.38 2.47
N GLY A 221 -3.27 1.97 3.54
CA GLY A 221 -4.72 1.89 3.64
C GLY A 221 -5.11 0.89 4.72
N ASP A 222 -6.41 0.62 4.85
CA ASP A 222 -6.94 -0.24 5.91
C ASP A 222 -6.49 -1.70 5.74
N GLU A 223 -6.19 -2.36 6.85
CA GLU A 223 -5.93 -3.81 6.89
C GLU A 223 -7.23 -4.60 7.02
N HIS A 224 -8.19 -4.08 7.77
CA HIS A 224 -9.51 -4.68 7.95
C HIS A 224 -10.55 -3.86 7.20
N VAL A 225 -11.25 -4.50 6.27
CA VAL A 225 -12.28 -3.83 5.46
C VAL A 225 -13.63 -4.47 5.75
N LEU A 226 -14.64 -3.63 5.91
CA LEU A 226 -15.99 -4.07 6.22
C LEU A 226 -16.63 -4.77 5.01
N ASN A 227 -17.11 -6.00 5.21
CA ASN A 227 -18.07 -6.65 4.31
C ASN A 227 -19.50 -6.18 4.67
N PRO A 228 -20.15 -5.36 3.84
CA PRO A 228 -21.45 -4.78 4.17
C PRO A 228 -22.57 -5.81 4.03
N ILE A 229 -23.59 -5.70 4.90
CA ILE A 229 -24.84 -6.48 4.80
C ILE A 229 -25.80 -5.83 3.78
N ILE A 230 -25.74 -4.50 3.67
CA ILE A 230 -26.56 -3.70 2.76
C ILE A 230 -25.68 -2.62 2.15
N GLY A 231 -25.82 -2.40 0.84
CA GLY A 231 -25.09 -1.36 0.12
C GLY A 231 -23.64 -1.75 -0.17
N GLU A 232 -22.74 -0.78 -0.04
CA GLU A 232 -21.33 -0.90 -0.39
C GLU A 232 -20.47 -0.27 0.71
N SER A 233 -19.29 -0.84 0.93
CA SER A 233 -18.23 -0.31 1.78
C SER A 233 -17.11 0.20 0.89
N GLN A 234 -16.51 1.33 1.25
CA GLN A 234 -15.42 1.95 0.49
C GLN A 234 -14.22 2.21 1.39
N SER A 235 -13.06 1.70 0.99
CA SER A 235 -11.76 1.94 1.63
C SER A 235 -10.78 2.48 0.60
N TYR A 236 -9.92 3.42 1.01
CA TYR A 236 -8.99 4.10 0.11
C TYR A 236 -7.56 3.64 0.35
N TYR A 237 -6.91 3.28 -0.75
CA TYR A 237 -5.53 2.82 -0.79
C TYR A 237 -4.69 3.77 -1.62
N SER A 238 -3.47 4.02 -1.15
CA SER A 238 -2.52 4.87 -1.84
C SER A 238 -1.14 4.24 -1.81
N LEU A 239 -0.38 4.43 -2.89
CA LEU A 239 1.01 4.01 -2.94
C LEU A 239 1.90 5.11 -2.37
N VAL A 240 2.64 4.78 -1.32
CA VAL A 240 3.65 5.69 -0.74
C VAL A 240 5.01 5.28 -1.27
N PHE A 241 5.75 6.26 -1.79
CA PHE A 241 7.08 6.08 -2.35
C PHE A 241 8.14 6.49 -1.33
N TYR A 242 9.23 5.73 -1.29
CA TYR A 242 10.37 5.96 -0.43
C TYR A 242 11.63 6.07 -1.27
N ASP A 243 12.49 7.02 -0.91
CA ASP A 243 13.85 7.07 -1.42
C ASP A 243 14.74 6.02 -0.72
N LYS A 244 16.01 5.96 -1.12
CA LYS A 244 16.97 5.04 -0.51
C LYS A 244 17.22 5.29 0.97
N ARG A 245 16.98 6.50 1.49
CA ARG A 245 17.08 6.74 2.94
C ARG A 245 15.84 6.26 3.69
N GLY A 246 14.83 5.74 3.00
CA GLY A 246 13.54 5.41 3.59
C GLY A 246 12.69 6.64 3.88
N ASN A 247 13.00 7.81 3.31
CA ASN A 247 12.17 9.00 3.46
C ASN A 247 11.05 8.97 2.42
N VAL A 248 9.86 9.43 2.80
CA VAL A 248 8.74 9.58 1.88
C VAL A 248 9.09 10.59 0.79
N CYS A 249 8.94 10.21 -0.47
CA CYS A 249 9.18 11.06 -1.62
C CYS A 249 7.97 11.11 -2.56
N GLN A 250 7.97 12.10 -3.45
CA GLN A 250 6.92 12.24 -4.45
C GLN A 250 7.30 11.48 -5.72
N SER A 251 6.30 10.92 -6.39
CA SER A 251 6.46 10.25 -7.68
C SER A 251 5.30 10.65 -8.59
N SER A 252 5.62 10.83 -9.88
CA SER A 252 4.62 10.99 -10.93
C SER A 252 4.48 9.71 -11.77
N ALA A 253 4.94 8.57 -11.25
CA ALA A 253 4.85 7.30 -11.94
C ALA A 253 3.39 6.86 -12.06
N ASP A 254 3.05 6.25 -13.20
CA ASP A 254 1.73 5.65 -13.38
C ASP A 254 1.57 4.46 -12.42
N ILE A 255 0.40 4.36 -11.79
CA ILE A 255 0.06 3.31 -10.83
C ILE A 255 -1.14 2.54 -11.38
N SER A 256 -1.05 1.21 -11.37
CA SER A 256 -2.17 0.32 -11.67
C SER A 256 -2.49 -0.51 -10.45
N TYR A 257 -3.69 -0.32 -9.89
CA TYR A 257 -4.22 -1.15 -8.82
C TYR A 257 -4.97 -2.36 -9.37
N GLY A 258 -5.09 -3.40 -8.54
CA GLY A 258 -5.95 -4.55 -8.79
C GLY A 258 -6.01 -5.47 -7.58
N ILE A 259 -6.78 -6.54 -7.72
CA ILE A 259 -6.95 -7.58 -6.69
C ILE A 259 -6.33 -8.85 -7.23
N ALA A 260 -5.46 -9.49 -6.45
CA ALA A 260 -4.71 -10.66 -6.90
C ALA A 260 -5.64 -11.83 -7.24
N ASP A 261 -5.31 -12.56 -8.30
CA ASP A 261 -6.05 -13.73 -8.74
C ASP A 261 -5.72 -14.92 -7.83
N GLY A 262 -6.71 -15.43 -7.12
CA GLY A 262 -6.52 -16.59 -6.22
C GLY A 262 -7.78 -17.00 -5.46
N ARG A 263 -8.71 -16.08 -5.24
CA ARG A 263 -10.06 -16.33 -4.74
C ARG A 263 -11.11 -15.78 -5.69
N ASP A 264 -12.36 -16.16 -5.47
CA ASP A 264 -13.48 -15.50 -6.11
C ASP A 264 -13.51 -14.03 -5.64
N ASN A 265 -13.19 -13.12 -6.56
CA ASN A 265 -13.19 -11.68 -6.33
C ASN A 265 -14.58 -11.08 -6.58
N THR A 266 -15.62 -11.92 -6.71
CA THR A 266 -17.01 -11.47 -6.80
C THR A 266 -17.32 -10.53 -5.64
N GLY A 267 -17.87 -9.36 -5.99
CA GLY A 267 -18.23 -8.34 -5.02
C GLY A 267 -17.11 -7.38 -4.59
N LEU A 268 -15.92 -7.50 -5.20
CA LEU A 268 -14.78 -6.63 -4.94
C LEU A 268 -14.33 -5.92 -6.21
N GLU A 269 -14.24 -4.59 -6.14
CA GLU A 269 -13.75 -3.77 -7.24
C GLU A 269 -12.77 -2.71 -6.71
N ILE A 270 -11.65 -2.48 -7.39
CA ILE A 270 -10.73 -1.39 -7.04
C ILE A 270 -10.57 -0.43 -8.22
N SER A 271 -10.76 0.86 -7.95
CA SER A 271 -10.64 1.91 -8.97
C SER A 271 -9.17 2.22 -9.31
N SER A 272 -8.96 2.94 -10.42
CA SER A 272 -7.63 3.45 -10.81
C SER A 272 -7.00 4.39 -9.77
N GLU A 273 -7.83 5.01 -8.93
CA GLU A 273 -7.41 5.94 -7.86
C GLU A 273 -7.18 5.21 -6.53
N GLY A 274 -7.34 3.88 -6.48
CA GLY A 274 -7.13 3.08 -5.28
C GLY A 274 -8.35 3.01 -4.34
N CYS A 275 -9.56 3.34 -4.82
CA CYS A 275 -10.78 3.12 -4.04
C CYS A 275 -11.23 1.67 -4.16
N LEU A 276 -11.12 0.89 -3.08
CA LEU A 276 -11.68 -0.45 -2.97
C LEU A 276 -13.16 -0.32 -2.59
N THR A 277 -14.04 -0.88 -3.42
CA THR A 277 -15.47 -1.02 -3.19
C THR A 277 -15.79 -2.48 -2.93
N VAL A 278 -16.41 -2.74 -1.77
CA VAL A 278 -16.88 -4.06 -1.35
C VAL A 278 -18.40 -4.03 -1.34
N ASN A 279 -19.05 -4.95 -2.05
CA ASN A 279 -20.50 -5.10 -2.02
C ASN A 279 -20.91 -6.37 -1.26
N THR A 280 -22.22 -6.53 -1.07
CA THR A 280 -22.84 -7.63 -0.29
C THR A 280 -22.58 -9.04 -0.83
N SER A 281 -22.05 -9.18 -2.05
CA SER A 281 -21.73 -10.48 -2.64
C SER A 281 -20.30 -10.94 -2.36
N ALA A 282 -19.48 -10.11 -1.71
CA ALA A 282 -18.14 -10.48 -1.31
C ALA A 282 -18.16 -11.54 -0.19
N GLU A 283 -17.27 -12.52 -0.28
CA GLU A 283 -17.07 -13.52 0.78
C GLU A 283 -16.14 -12.98 1.86
N GLU A 284 -16.32 -13.44 3.11
CA GLU A 284 -15.39 -13.14 4.19
C GLU A 284 -14.02 -13.81 3.95
N GLY A 285 -12.95 -13.14 4.38
CA GLY A 285 -11.62 -13.73 4.43
C GLY A 285 -10.51 -12.82 3.92
N GLU A 286 -9.36 -13.44 3.65
CA GLU A 286 -8.13 -12.76 3.27
C GLU A 286 -8.08 -12.52 1.76
N TYR A 287 -7.84 -11.28 1.35
CA TYR A 287 -7.64 -10.86 -0.03
C TYR A 287 -6.32 -10.10 -0.15
N TYR A 288 -5.80 -10.00 -1.38
CA TYR A 288 -4.55 -9.30 -1.64
C TYR A 288 -4.78 -8.21 -2.68
N LEU A 289 -4.57 -6.96 -2.28
CA LEU A 289 -4.50 -5.82 -3.19
C LEU A 289 -3.10 -5.77 -3.78
N PHE A 290 -2.99 -5.54 -5.09
CA PHE A 290 -1.72 -5.25 -5.71
C PHE A 290 -1.69 -3.84 -6.31
N ALA A 291 -0.51 -3.25 -6.33
CA ALA A 291 -0.21 -2.04 -7.08
C ALA A 291 1.04 -2.28 -7.94
N ARG A 292 0.95 -1.95 -9.23
CA ARG A 292 2.05 -2.04 -10.18
C ARG A 292 2.52 -0.66 -10.56
N THR A 293 3.82 -0.43 -10.40
CA THR A 293 4.49 0.81 -10.83
C THR A 293 5.98 0.55 -11.03
N LEU A 294 6.66 1.36 -11.83
CA LEU A 294 8.11 1.30 -12.04
C LEU A 294 8.67 -0.10 -12.36
N GLY A 295 7.86 -0.98 -12.95
CA GLY A 295 8.24 -2.36 -13.29
C GLY A 295 8.14 -3.38 -12.15
N TYR A 296 7.76 -2.97 -10.93
CA TYR A 296 7.50 -3.88 -9.81
C TYR A 296 6.01 -3.94 -9.44
N THR A 297 5.66 -4.97 -8.68
CA THR A 297 4.37 -5.19 -8.06
C THR A 297 4.57 -5.20 -6.55
N VAL A 298 3.76 -4.44 -5.82
CA VAL A 298 3.65 -4.55 -4.36
C VAL A 298 2.28 -5.10 -4.02
N GLU A 299 2.22 -5.92 -2.97
CA GLU A 299 0.99 -6.53 -2.49
C GLU A 299 0.72 -6.11 -1.04
N LYS A 300 -0.56 -5.91 -0.72
CA LYS A 300 -1.05 -5.70 0.64
C LYS A 300 -2.17 -6.68 0.92
N LYS A 301 -2.02 -7.45 1.99
CA LYS A 301 -3.08 -8.28 2.54
C LYS A 301 -4.16 -7.38 3.16
N ILE A 302 -5.42 -7.70 2.89
CA ILE A 302 -6.60 -7.13 3.52
C ILE A 302 -7.49 -8.26 4.04
N ASP A 303 -8.11 -8.05 5.19
CA ASP A 303 -9.04 -8.97 5.83
C ASP A 303 -10.46 -8.42 5.74
N LEU A 304 -11.34 -9.13 5.02
CA LEU A 304 -12.76 -8.80 4.92
C LEU A 304 -13.53 -9.40 6.08
N GLU A 305 -14.11 -8.52 6.90
CA GLU A 305 -14.86 -8.89 8.09
C GLU A 305 -16.30 -8.37 8.00
N VAL A 306 -17.28 -9.23 8.31
CA VAL A 306 -18.66 -8.79 8.41
C VAL A 306 -18.83 -7.87 9.63
N SER A 307 -19.67 -6.85 9.45
CA SER A 307 -19.98 -5.86 10.47
C SER A 307 -20.23 -6.46 11.86
N TRP A 308 -19.55 -5.89 12.86
CA TRP A 308 -19.70 -6.21 14.27
C TRP A 308 -21.15 -6.08 14.77
N THR A 309 -21.98 -5.29 14.09
CA THR A 309 -23.42 -5.17 14.40
C THR A 309 -24.17 -6.47 14.18
N ASN A 310 -23.65 -7.41 13.38
CA ASN A 310 -24.35 -8.66 13.04
C ASN A 310 -24.40 -9.68 14.19
N LYS A 311 -23.60 -9.50 15.26
CA LYS A 311 -23.46 -10.48 16.36
C LYS A 311 -23.71 -9.90 17.75
N GLN A 312 -24.60 -8.92 17.89
CA GLN A 312 -24.98 -8.42 19.23
C GLN A 312 -26.37 -8.88 19.63
N MET A 313 -26.42 -9.82 20.58
CA MET A 313 -27.52 -9.90 21.52
C MET A 313 -27.24 -8.85 22.60
N THR A 314 -28.17 -7.91 22.79
CA THR A 314 -28.14 -6.99 23.94
C THR A 314 -28.16 -7.80 25.25
N GLU A 315 -27.73 -7.21 26.37
CA GLU A 315 -27.80 -7.83 27.70
C GLU A 315 -29.21 -8.34 28.07
N ASN A 316 -30.23 -7.81 27.39
CA ASN A 316 -31.65 -8.15 27.55
C ASN A 316 -32.13 -9.25 26.58
N GLY A 317 -31.23 -9.86 25.80
CA GLY A 317 -31.55 -10.92 24.83
C GLY A 317 -32.16 -10.47 23.51
N TYR A 318 -32.22 -9.16 23.24
CA TYR A 318 -32.68 -8.64 21.93
C TYR A 318 -31.55 -8.67 20.92
N ASN A 319 -31.83 -9.21 19.73
CA ASN A 319 -30.92 -9.17 18.60
C ASN A 319 -30.84 -7.73 18.05
N ALA A 320 -29.66 -7.11 18.15
CA ALA A 320 -29.34 -5.80 17.61
C ALA A 320 -28.69 -5.89 16.21
N SER A 321 -28.73 -7.07 15.57
CA SER A 321 -28.30 -7.22 14.17
C SER A 321 -29.14 -6.36 13.24
N MET A 322 -28.47 -5.78 12.24
CA MET A 322 -29.18 -5.18 11.12
C MET A 322 -29.96 -6.27 10.41
N VAL A 323 -31.27 -6.07 10.29
CA VAL A 323 -32.20 -7.00 9.65
C VAL A 323 -32.00 -6.93 8.13
N PHE A 324 -31.94 -8.08 7.47
CA PHE A 324 -31.78 -8.09 6.01
C PHE A 324 -33.01 -7.47 5.33
N PRO A 325 -32.87 -6.82 4.16
CA PRO A 325 -34.00 -6.15 3.50
C PRO A 325 -35.19 -7.07 3.19
N ASP A 326 -34.94 -8.35 2.93
CA ASP A 326 -35.95 -9.40 2.69
C ASP A 326 -36.68 -9.86 3.97
N GLU A 327 -36.12 -9.58 5.14
CA GLU A 327 -36.72 -9.83 6.45
C GLU A 327 -37.55 -8.65 6.97
N VAL A 328 -37.49 -7.48 6.31
CA VAL A 328 -38.28 -6.30 6.64
C VAL A 328 -39.51 -6.23 5.73
N ALA A 329 -40.71 -6.19 6.33
CA ALA A 329 -41.94 -5.98 5.57
C ALA A 329 -41.86 -4.66 4.79
N GLU A 330 -42.11 -4.69 3.48
CA GLU A 330 -42.16 -3.50 2.62
C GLU A 330 -43.06 -2.42 3.26
N VAL A 331 -42.47 -1.30 3.66
CA VAL A 331 -43.20 -0.17 4.28
C VAL A 331 -44.24 0.42 3.31
N VAL A 332 -44.00 0.26 2.01
CA VAL A 332 -44.92 0.64 0.94
C VAL A 332 -44.90 -0.50 -0.08
N ALA A 333 -46.00 -1.23 -0.19
CA ALA A 333 -46.15 -2.28 -1.18
C ALA A 333 -45.89 -1.69 -2.58
N SER A 334 -45.04 -2.34 -3.36
CA SER A 334 -44.68 -1.93 -4.74
C SER A 334 -45.89 -1.77 -5.68
N ASP A 335 -47.02 -2.36 -5.32
CA ASP A 335 -48.34 -2.33 -5.94
C ASP A 335 -49.27 -1.22 -5.39
N SER A 336 -48.76 -0.28 -4.58
CA SER A 336 -49.56 0.87 -4.14
C SER A 336 -49.92 1.79 -5.32
N LEU A 337 -51.20 2.18 -5.39
CA LEU A 337 -51.71 3.14 -6.38
C LEU A 337 -50.99 4.50 -6.34
N PHE A 338 -50.31 4.83 -5.24
CA PHE A 338 -49.57 6.08 -5.05
C PHE A 338 -48.17 6.08 -5.67
N MET A 339 -47.63 4.91 -6.07
CA MET A 339 -46.34 4.76 -6.75
C MET A 339 -46.48 4.48 -8.26
N ASN A 340 -47.71 4.33 -8.76
CA ASN A 340 -47.94 4.08 -10.18
C ASN A 340 -47.80 5.40 -10.98
N ASP A 341 -46.75 5.50 -11.80
CA ASP A 341 -46.45 6.65 -12.65
C ASP A 341 -47.64 7.09 -13.52
N THR A 342 -48.45 6.15 -13.98
CA THR A 342 -49.65 6.45 -14.80
C THR A 342 -50.71 7.17 -13.97
N VAL A 343 -50.93 6.73 -12.72
CA VAL A 343 -51.91 7.33 -11.81
C VAL A 343 -51.46 8.74 -11.40
N ILE A 344 -50.16 8.91 -11.07
CA ILE A 344 -49.58 10.22 -10.74
C ILE A 344 -49.73 11.19 -11.92
N LEU A 345 -49.49 10.73 -13.16
CA LEU A 345 -49.62 11.53 -14.37
C LEU A 345 -51.08 11.92 -14.65
N CYS A 346 -52.03 11.00 -14.42
CA CYS A 346 -53.47 11.30 -14.50
C CYS A 346 -53.91 12.35 -13.46
N ILE A 347 -53.44 12.25 -12.21
CA ILE A 347 -53.73 13.24 -11.16
C ILE A 347 -53.17 14.61 -11.55
N ARG A 348 -51.92 14.67 -12.02
CA ARG A 348 -51.29 15.92 -12.49
C ARG A 348 -52.06 16.55 -13.66
N ALA A 349 -52.48 15.74 -14.63
CA ALA A 349 -53.30 16.21 -15.75
C ALA A 349 -54.67 16.73 -15.28
N GLY A 350 -55.31 16.04 -14.34
CA GLY A 350 -56.58 16.47 -13.74
C GLY A 350 -56.47 17.84 -13.06
N VAL A 351 -55.43 18.07 -12.26
CA VAL A 351 -55.19 19.37 -11.60
C VAL A 351 -55.01 20.47 -12.64
N LEU A 352 -54.21 20.24 -13.70
CA LEU A 352 -54.00 21.23 -14.77
C LEU A 352 -55.28 21.58 -15.53
N ILE A 353 -56.11 20.59 -15.84
CA ILE A 353 -57.41 20.81 -16.50
C ILE A 353 -58.33 21.65 -15.60
N THR A 354 -58.38 21.35 -14.31
CA THR A 354 -59.21 22.09 -13.35
C THR A 354 -58.78 23.55 -13.24
N LEU A 355 -57.46 23.79 -13.22
CA LEU A 355 -56.86 25.12 -13.18
C LEU A 355 -57.13 25.90 -14.47
N PHE A 356 -57.06 25.23 -15.63
CA PHE A 356 -57.39 25.81 -16.92
C PHE A 356 -58.87 26.22 -17.00
N ILE A 357 -59.79 25.35 -16.57
CA ILE A 357 -61.23 25.66 -16.51
C ILE A 357 -61.48 26.88 -15.62
N PHE A 358 -60.83 26.95 -14.45
CA PHE A 358 -60.93 28.08 -13.55
C PHE A 358 -60.43 29.38 -14.18
N LEU A 359 -59.28 29.36 -14.88
CA LEU A 359 -58.74 30.53 -15.58
C LEU A 359 -59.66 31.01 -16.70
N VAL A 360 -60.19 30.10 -17.51
CA VAL A 360 -61.15 30.43 -18.59
C VAL A 360 -62.42 31.05 -18.00
N TYR A 361 -62.97 30.45 -16.94
CA TYR A 361 -64.13 30.98 -16.23
C TYR A 361 -63.85 32.39 -15.66
N TYR A 362 -62.69 32.59 -15.02
CA TYR A 362 -62.27 33.87 -14.48
C TYR A 362 -62.13 34.93 -15.58
N SER A 363 -61.49 34.62 -16.71
CA SER A 363 -61.34 35.55 -17.85
C SER A 363 -62.68 35.96 -18.46
N ILE A 364 -63.62 35.03 -18.66
CA ILE A 364 -64.95 35.34 -19.19
C ILE A 364 -65.71 36.26 -18.22
N ARG A 365 -65.66 35.96 -16.92
CA ARG A 365 -66.32 36.76 -15.90
C ARG A 365 -65.70 38.15 -15.77
N HIS A 366 -64.37 38.26 -15.83
CA HIS A 366 -63.65 39.54 -15.81
C HIS A 366 -63.96 40.41 -17.04
N GLN A 367 -64.07 39.81 -18.23
CA GLN A 367 -64.50 40.55 -19.44
C GLN A 367 -65.95 41.07 -19.32
N LYS A 368 -66.84 40.30 -18.70
CA LYS A 368 -68.22 40.71 -18.47
C LYS A 368 -68.31 41.86 -17.48
N TYR A 369 -67.59 41.80 -16.36
CA TYR A 369 -67.48 42.92 -15.40
C TYR A 369 -66.89 44.18 -16.05
N ARG A 370 -65.87 44.06 -16.91
CA ARG A 370 -65.34 45.21 -17.69
C ARG A 370 -66.38 45.84 -18.61
N LYS A 371 -67.19 45.03 -19.30
CA LYS A 371 -68.26 45.53 -20.18
C LYS A 371 -69.38 46.20 -19.40
N GLU A 372 -69.76 45.67 -18.24
CA GLU A 372 -70.78 46.24 -17.35
C GLU A 372 -70.30 47.57 -16.74
N LEU A 373 -69.05 47.66 -16.27
CA LEU A 373 -68.42 48.89 -15.79
C LEU A 373 -68.26 49.97 -16.87
N TYR A 374 -67.94 49.58 -18.12
CA TYR A 374 -67.85 50.52 -19.23
C TYR A 374 -69.22 51.07 -19.63
N LYS A 375 -70.27 50.24 -19.52
CA LYS A 375 -71.64 50.62 -19.82
C LYS A 375 -72.21 51.59 -18.78
N SER A 376 -71.95 51.35 -17.49
CA SER A 376 -72.34 52.30 -16.43
C SER A 376 -71.62 53.64 -16.54
N TYR A 377 -70.36 53.67 -16.99
CA TYR A 377 -69.60 54.92 -17.18
C TYR A 377 -70.08 55.76 -18.39
N MET A 378 -70.74 55.13 -19.36
CA MET A 378 -71.29 55.81 -20.55
C MET A 378 -72.76 56.23 -20.39
N GLU A 379 -73.49 55.66 -19.43
CA GLU A 379 -74.88 56.05 -19.11
C GLU A 379 -74.95 57.21 -18.09
N GLU A 380 -73.84 57.56 -17.43
CA GLU A 380 -73.73 58.69 -16.48
C GLU A 380 -73.24 60.01 -17.12
N LYS A 381 -73.14 60.08 -18.45
CA LYS A 381 -72.68 61.24 -19.22
C LYS A 381 -73.70 61.60 -20.29
#